data_AF-A0A6N6VUP8-F1
#
_entry.id   AF-A0A6N6VUP8-F1
#
_cell.length_a   1.000
_cell.length_b   1.000
_cell.length_c   1.000
_cell.angle_alpha   90.00
_cell.angle_beta   90.00
_cell.angle_gamma   90.00
#
_symmetry.space_group_name_H-M   'P 1'
#
loop_
_entity.id
_entity.type
_entity.pdbx_description
1 polymer ?
#
loop_
_entity_poly.entity_id
_entity_poly.type
_entity_poly.pdbx_seq_one_letter_code
_entity_poly.pdbx_strand_id
1 'polypeptide(L)' 'MANFEVTGNEYNKIKEVYIKYIKAYKELNKNSTKGATTFAEFYTYRTYTSKYSDPRKFLIHANR' A
#
# COMPACT_ATOMS: atom_id res chain seq x y z
N MET A 1 8.78 -23.18 1.70
CA MET A 1 9.41 -21.97 2.29
C MET A 1 8.81 -20.75 1.63
N ALA A 2 7.83 -20.11 2.27
CA ALA A 2 7.06 -19.02 1.67
C ALA A 2 7.82 -17.69 1.79
N ASN A 3 8.30 -17.17 0.65
CA ASN A 3 8.27 -15.76 0.23
C ASN A 3 8.52 -14.63 1.26
N PHE A 4 9.37 -14.83 2.28
CA PHE A 4 9.72 -13.75 3.22
C PHE A 4 10.40 -12.56 2.51
N GLU A 5 11.25 -12.82 1.51
CA GLU A 5 11.89 -11.77 0.71
C GLU A 5 10.88 -10.95 -0.12
N VAL A 6 9.88 -11.60 -0.71
CA VAL A 6 8.83 -10.93 -1.49
C VAL A 6 7.99 -10.02 -0.59
N THR A 7 7.69 -10.49 0.63
CA THR A 7 6.90 -9.75 1.62
C THR A 7 7.64 -8.51 2.13
N GLY A 8 8.95 -8.62 2.39
CA GLY A 8 9.78 -7.47 2.77
C GLY A 8 9.90 -6.42 1.66
N ASN A 9 9.99 -6.86 0.40
CA ASN A 9 10.08 -5.97 -0.75
C ASN A 9 8.75 -5.22 -1.00
N GLU A 10 7.60 -5.88 -0.85
CA GLU A 10 6.29 -5.23 -0.91
C GLU A 10 6.09 -4.22 0.24
N TYR A 11 6.48 -4.58 1.46
CA TYR A 11 6.43 -3.67 2.60
C TYR A 11 7.24 -2.40 2.35
N ASN A 12 8.48 -2.54 1.88
CA ASN A 12 9.35 -1.40 1.58
C ASN A 12 8.75 -0.50 0.49
N LYS A 13 8.20 -1.09 -0.59
CA LYS A 13 7.50 -0.33 -1.62
C LYS A 13 6.30 0.43 -1.08
N ILE A 14 5.48 -0.17 -0.22
CA ILE A 14 4.33 0.50 0.40
C ILE A 14 4.78 1.66 1.29
N LYS A 15 5.87 1.46 2.05
CA LYS A 15 6.47 2.49 2.90
C LYS A 15 6.97 3.69 2.08
N GLU A 16 7.65 3.46 0.97
CA GLU A 16 8.09 4.53 0.07
C GLU A 16 6.93 5.34 -0.49
N VAL A 17 5.85 4.66 -0.91
CA VAL A 17 4.64 5.32 -1.40
C VAL A 17 3.99 6.15 -0.29
N TYR A 18 3.95 5.63 0.95
CA TYR A 18 3.41 6.39 2.08
C TYR A 18 4.21 7.66 2.39
N ILE A 19 5.55 7.61 2.30
CA ILE A 19 6.39 8.81 2.47
C ILE A 19 6.05 9.87 1.41
N LYS A 20 5.87 9.46 0.15
CA LYS A 20 5.45 10.36 -0.93
C LYS A 20 4.06 10.95 -0.66
N TYR A 21 3.12 10.13 -0.18
CA TYR A 21 1.80 10.58 0.24
C TYR A 21 1.88 11.66 1.32
N ILE A 22 2.64 11.43 2.40
CA ILE A 22 2.80 12.40 3.49
C ILE A 22 3.45 13.69 2.99
N LYS A 23 4.44 13.60 2.10
CA LYS A 23 5.08 14.79 1.51
C LYS A 23 4.07 15.63 0.72
N ALA A 24 3.32 15.00 -0.18
CA ALA A 24 2.28 15.70 -0.96
C ALA A 24 1.17 16.27 -0.05
N TYR A 25 0.75 15.51 0.97
CA TYR A 25 -0.26 15.98 1.92
C TYR A 25 0.21 17.23 2.69
N LYS A 26 1.47 17.25 3.13
CA LYS A 26 2.08 18.43 3.78
C LYS A 26 2.10 19.63 2.85
N GLU A 27 2.52 19.45 1.60
CA GLU A 27 2.56 20.54 0.60
C GLU A 27 1.16 21.15 0.40
N LEU A 28 0.11 20.32 0.38
CA LEU A 28 -1.27 20.76 0.25
C LEU A 28 -1.87 21.35 1.54
N ASN A 29 -1.40 20.89 2.71
CA ASN A 29 -1.97 21.25 4.01
C ASN A 29 -1.06 22.18 4.83
N LYS A 30 -0.45 23.19 4.18
CA LYS A 30 0.39 24.22 4.84
C LYS A 30 1.48 23.62 5.74
N ASN A 31 2.18 22.59 5.24
CA ASN A 31 3.20 21.81 5.96
C ASN A 31 2.69 21.02 7.18
N SER A 32 1.39 20.84 7.34
CA SER A 32 0.78 20.05 8.42
C SER A 32 0.47 18.62 8.00
N THR A 33 0.62 17.67 8.93
CA THR A 33 0.14 16.28 8.78
C THR A 33 -1.15 16.03 9.53
N LYS A 34 -1.77 17.08 10.08
CA LYS A 34 -3.02 16.94 10.84
C LYS A 34 -4.13 16.44 9.91
N GLY A 35 -4.69 15.27 10.22
CA GLY A 35 -5.72 14.62 9.41
C GLY A 35 -5.18 13.71 8.30
N ALA A 36 -3.87 13.53 8.19
CA ALA A 36 -3.31 12.52 7.28
C ALA A 36 -3.65 11.12 7.78
N THR A 37 -3.93 10.21 6.84
CA THR A 37 -4.14 8.78 7.11
C THR A 37 -2.90 8.19 7.74
N THR A 38 -3.07 7.36 8.77
CA THR A 38 -1.94 6.71 9.43
C THR A 38 -1.30 5.66 8.51
N PHE A 39 -0.04 5.31 8.77
CA PHE A 39 0.63 4.27 7.97
C PHE A 39 -0.10 2.92 8.06
N ALA A 40 -0.63 2.57 9.23
CA ALA A 40 -1.33 1.31 9.43
C ALA A 40 -2.61 1.21 8.57
N GLU A 41 -3.41 2.28 8.53
CA GLU A 41 -4.59 2.36 7.68
C GLU A 41 -4.23 2.37 6.20
N PHE A 42 -3.20 3.14 5.82
CA PHE A 42 -2.69 3.20 4.45
C PHE A 42 -2.19 1.83 3.96
N TYR A 43 -1.44 1.13 4.81
CA TYR A 43 -0.94 -0.22 4.56
C TYR A 43 -2.09 -1.21 4.41
N THR A 44 -3.07 -1.18 5.32
CA THR A 44 -4.25 -2.04 5.26
C THR A 44 -5.04 -1.81 3.98
N TYR A 45 -5.29 -0.54 3.63
CA TYR A 45 -6.00 -0.19 2.39
C TYR A 45 -5.24 -0.66 1.14
N ARG A 46 -3.92 -0.42 1.06
CA ARG A 46 -3.11 -0.83 -0.11
C ARG A 46 -2.97 -2.33 -0.24
N THR A 47 -2.81 -3.05 0.88
CA THR A 47 -2.72 -4.51 0.88
C THR A 47 -4.06 -5.15 0.55
N TYR A 48 -5.16 -4.62 1.10
CA TYR A 48 -6.50 -5.06 0.79
C TYR A 48 -6.85 -4.84 -0.69
N THR A 49 -6.65 -3.62 -1.21
CA THR A 49 -6.88 -3.33 -2.64
C THR A 49 -5.94 -4.13 -3.56
N SER A 50 -4.67 -4.31 -3.21
CA SER A 50 -3.76 -5.20 -3.97
C SER A 50 -4.21 -6.67 -4.00
N LYS A 51 -4.88 -7.13 -2.94
CA LYS A 51 -5.37 -8.51 -2.81
C LYS A 51 -6.71 -8.71 -3.53
N TYR A 52 -7.61 -7.72 -3.47
CA TYR A 52 -9.00 -7.88 -3.92
C TYR A 52 -9.38 -7.04 -5.15
N SER A 53 -8.56 -6.09 -5.57
CA SER A 53 -8.83 -5.22 -6.73
C SER A 53 -7.96 -5.54 -7.94
N ASP A 54 -7.04 -6.51 -7.87
CA ASP A 54 -6.34 -7.01 -9.05
C ASP A 54 -7.12 -8.20 -9.67
N PRO A 55 -7.92 -7.98 -10.73
CA PRO A 55 -8.71 -9.04 -11.36
C PRO A 55 -7.83 -10.18 -11.90
N ARG A 56 -6.54 -9.94 -12.17
CA ARG A 56 -5.61 -10.99 -12.62
C ARG A 56 -5.33 -12.05 -11.56
N LYS A 57 -5.37 -11.69 -10.27
CA LYS A 57 -5.20 -12.65 -9.17
C LYS A 57 -6.39 -13.62 -9.03
N PHE A 58 -7.58 -13.19 -9.43
CA PHE A 58 -8.77 -14.03 -9.49
C PHE A 58 -8.84 -14.88 -10.76
N LEU A 59 -8.34 -14.36 -11.88
CA LEU A 59 -8.25 -15.11 -13.15
C LEU A 59 -7.31 -16.32 -13.08
N ILE A 60 -6.28 -16.30 -12.23
CA ILE A 60 -5.38 -17.45 -12.01
C ILE A 60 -6.13 -18.65 -11.37
N HIS A 61 -7.25 -18.41 -10.69
CA HIS A 61 -8.06 -19.47 -10.06
C HIS A 61 -9.28 -19.88 -10.90
N ALA A 62 -9.61 -19.17 -11.97
CA ALA A 62 -10.75 -19.47 -12.83
C ALA A 62 -10.45 -20.53 -13.91
N ASN A 63 -9.17 -20.82 -14.19
CA ASN A 63 -8.72 -21.82 -15.16
C ASN A 63 -8.25 -23.13 -14.50
N ARG A 64 -8.86 -23.53 -13.38
CA ARG A 64 -8.60 -24.82 -12.73
C ARG A 64 -9.82 -25.72 -12.76
#